data_AF-A0A532VCN6-F1
#
_entry.id   AF-A0A532VCN6-F1
#
_cell.length_a   1.000
_cell.length_b   1.000
_cell.length_c   1.000
_cell.angle_alpha   90.00
_cell.angle_beta   90.00
_cell.angle_gamma   90.00
#
_symmetry.space_group_name_H-M   'P 1'
#
loop_
_entity.id
_entity.type
_entity.pdbx_description
1 polymer ?
#
loop_
_entity_poly.entity_id
_entity_poly.type
_entity_poly.pdbx_seq_one_letter_code
_entity_poly.pdbx_strand_id
1 'polypeptide(L)'
;MAVQRKYQEKYATIPINLEKKVENELFPAAFSICNRIEKEGKEEFKTRLNQFISTKCPLRRCVVLRNEPSKCPIPLCWIAEGPTWPEFLLLEINTVYCMLMDTYIESLNVSEDPDEEITFRENPLNVMNRKLKTKGTQNFIIEAFEKSQILRPRTSIIKDILWIHNKGKYTLSVLPLIIQIEGILHDLAYHFKWKFEKEEMYRGEAAKVWAIIRKLGDEPFENALRGFYTREAASAEDSPRNLILHGRSLDYGENQKLSTVLFLILIYLIAFSQMKIQGRVTIE
;
A
#
# COMPACT_ATOMS: atom_id res chain seq x y z
N MET A 1 -53.39 9.56 32.79
CA MET A 1 -51.93 9.63 33.08
C MET A 1 -51.19 8.87 31.99
N ALA A 2 -50.55 9.58 31.06
CA ALA A 2 -49.81 8.97 29.96
C ALA A 2 -48.47 8.43 30.47
N VAL A 3 -48.23 7.13 30.28
CA VAL A 3 -46.97 6.47 30.61
C VAL A 3 -45.93 6.92 29.60
N GLN A 4 -45.05 7.82 30.02
CA GLN A 4 -43.91 8.27 29.25
C GLN A 4 -42.90 7.11 29.18
N ARG A 5 -42.94 6.33 28.08
CA ARG A 5 -41.92 5.32 27.79
C ARG A 5 -40.59 6.06 27.63
N LYS A 6 -39.69 5.92 28.61
CA LYS A 6 -38.27 6.25 28.47
C LYS A 6 -37.69 5.40 27.34
N TYR A 7 -37.61 5.97 26.15
CA TYR A 7 -36.72 5.47 25.11
C TYR A 7 -35.29 5.70 25.62
N GLN A 8 -34.68 4.67 26.21
CA GLN A 8 -33.23 4.63 26.32
C GLN A 8 -32.71 4.34 24.92
N GLU A 9 -32.12 5.34 24.26
CA GLU A 9 -31.23 5.11 23.13
C GLU A 9 -30.08 4.23 23.61
N LYS A 10 -30.18 2.92 23.38
CA LYS A 10 -29.03 2.04 23.50
C LYS A 10 -28.13 2.35 22.32
N TYR A 11 -27.07 3.11 22.56
CA TYR A 11 -25.91 3.17 21.66
C TYR A 11 -25.31 1.76 21.65
N ALA A 12 -25.81 0.89 20.77
CA ALA A 12 -25.25 -0.42 20.57
C ALA A 12 -23.91 -0.23 19.87
N THR A 13 -22.81 -0.51 20.57
CA THR A 13 -21.53 -0.83 19.93
C THR A 13 -21.79 -2.02 19.02
N ILE A 14 -21.65 -1.80 17.71
CA ILE A 14 -21.85 -2.84 16.70
C ILE A 14 -20.57 -3.66 16.64
N PRO A 15 -20.61 -4.96 16.97
CA PRO A 15 -19.42 -5.80 16.99
C PRO A 15 -18.99 -6.11 15.55
N ILE A 16 -17.92 -5.47 15.09
CA ILE A 16 -17.27 -5.81 13.84
C ILE A 16 -16.05 -6.67 14.17
N ASN A 17 -15.86 -7.78 13.46
CA ASN A 17 -14.61 -8.52 13.55
C ASN A 17 -13.49 -7.82 12.76
N LEU A 18 -13.04 -6.68 13.29
CA LEU A 18 -12.01 -5.83 12.69
C LEU A 18 -10.66 -6.53 12.64
N GLU A 19 -10.35 -7.36 13.64
CA GLU A 19 -9.11 -8.12 13.70
C GLU A 19 -8.96 -9.07 12.51
N LYS A 20 -9.98 -9.89 12.23
CA LYS A 20 -9.97 -10.80 11.08
C LYS A 20 -9.82 -10.05 9.76
N LYS A 21 -10.49 -8.91 9.60
CA LYS A 21 -10.39 -8.07 8.39
C LYS A 21 -8.99 -7.46 8.22
N VAL A 22 -8.41 -6.96 9.32
CA VAL A 22 -7.05 -6.43 9.31
C VAL A 22 -6.05 -7.49 8.88
N GLU A 23 -6.11 -8.69 9.46
CA GLU A 23 -5.11 -9.73 9.22
C GLU A 23 -5.27 -10.44 7.87
N ASN A 24 -6.50 -10.76 7.47
CA ASN A 24 -6.75 -11.63 6.33
C ASN A 24 -7.11 -10.89 5.04
N GLU A 25 -7.53 -9.62 5.14
CA GLU A 25 -7.96 -8.84 3.97
C GLU A 25 -7.00 -7.66 3.75
N LEU A 26 -6.96 -6.72 4.69
CA LEU A 26 -6.27 -5.44 4.48
C LEU A 26 -4.75 -5.56 4.46
N PHE A 27 -4.18 -6.38 5.34
CA PHE A 27 -2.73 -6.54 5.41
C PHE A 27 -2.12 -7.17 4.15
N PRO A 28 -2.59 -8.34 3.66
CA PRO A 28 -2.09 -8.92 2.41
C PRO A 28 -2.24 -7.98 1.21
N ALA A 29 -3.37 -7.27 1.13
CA ALA A 29 -3.61 -6.31 0.06
C ALA A 29 -2.63 -5.14 0.08
N ALA A 30 -2.25 -4.63 1.25
CA ALA A 30 -1.26 -3.57 1.32
C ALA A 30 0.15 -4.06 0.90
N PHE A 31 0.46 -5.33 1.12
CA PHE A 31 1.70 -5.97 0.67
C PHE A 31 1.71 -6.34 -0.83
N SER A 32 0.55 -6.41 -1.50
CA SER A 32 0.47 -6.72 -2.94
C SER A 32 1.25 -5.72 -3.80
N ILE A 33 1.54 -4.52 -3.27
CA ILE A 33 2.35 -3.51 -3.94
C ILE A 33 3.75 -4.03 -4.31
N CYS A 34 4.33 -4.95 -3.53
CA CYS A 34 5.62 -5.56 -3.88
C CYS A 34 5.51 -6.30 -5.22
N ASN A 35 4.49 -7.15 -5.38
CA ASN A 35 4.26 -7.88 -6.63
C ASN A 35 4.09 -6.94 -7.81
N ARG A 36 3.41 -5.81 -7.59
CA ARG A 36 3.24 -4.78 -8.62
C ARG A 36 4.57 -4.10 -8.98
N ILE A 37 5.34 -3.66 -7.99
CA ILE A 37 6.66 -3.05 -8.19
C ILE A 37 7.58 -4.00 -8.96
N GLU A 38 7.60 -5.28 -8.60
CA GLU A 38 8.38 -6.29 -9.31
C GLU A 38 7.95 -6.45 -10.76
N LYS A 39 6.64 -6.55 -11.01
CA LYS A 39 6.10 -6.71 -12.35
C LYS A 39 6.51 -5.54 -13.24
N GLU A 40 6.26 -4.31 -12.80
CA GLU A 40 6.60 -3.10 -13.55
C GLU A 40 8.12 -2.96 -13.74
N GLY A 41 8.90 -3.26 -12.70
CA GLY A 41 10.35 -3.23 -12.76
C GLY A 41 10.93 -4.23 -13.75
N LYS A 42 10.40 -5.47 -13.79
CA LYS A 42 10.79 -6.52 -14.74
C LYS A 42 10.45 -6.13 -16.19
N GLU A 43 9.29 -5.52 -16.44
CA GLU A 43 8.91 -5.05 -17.78
C GLU A 43 9.78 -3.87 -18.26
N GLU A 44 10.07 -2.90 -17.40
CA GLU A 44 10.99 -1.79 -17.71
C GLU A 44 12.40 -2.33 -17.99
N PHE A 45 12.88 -3.27 -17.18
CA PHE A 45 14.17 -3.92 -17.40
C PHE A 45 14.23 -4.60 -18.77
N LYS A 46 13.20 -5.38 -19.13
CA LYS A 46 13.11 -6.05 -20.44
C LYS A 46 13.09 -5.04 -21.59
N THR A 47 12.36 -3.94 -21.44
CA THR A 47 12.30 -2.86 -22.43
C THR A 47 13.67 -2.23 -22.66
N ARG A 48 14.38 -1.87 -21.58
CA ARG A 48 15.73 -1.29 -21.66
C ARG A 48 16.76 -2.26 -22.19
N LEU A 49 16.67 -3.53 -21.80
CA LEU A 49 17.52 -4.59 -22.31
C LEU A 49 17.39 -4.72 -23.83
N ASN A 50 16.15 -4.75 -24.33
CA ASN A 50 15.86 -4.79 -25.76
C ASN A 50 16.35 -3.54 -26.49
N GLN A 51 16.18 -2.35 -25.89
CA GLN A 51 16.69 -1.11 -26.45
C GLN A 51 18.22 -1.08 -26.51
N PHE A 52 18.90 -1.54 -25.46
CA PHE A 52 20.36 -1.64 -25.44
C PHE A 52 20.87 -2.59 -26.53
N ILE A 53 20.23 -3.75 -26.68
CA ILE A 53 20.59 -4.74 -27.71
C ILE A 53 20.39 -4.17 -29.11
N SER A 54 19.30 -3.45 -29.36
CA SER A 54 18.99 -2.92 -30.70
C SER A 54 19.83 -1.70 -31.07
N THR A 55 20.22 -0.87 -30.09
CA THR A 55 20.88 0.42 -30.34
C THR A 55 22.37 0.45 -30.04
N LYS A 56 22.85 -0.30 -29.03
CA LYS A 56 24.24 -0.24 -28.54
C LYS A 56 25.04 -1.52 -28.79
N CYS A 57 24.39 -2.68 -28.95
CA CYS A 57 25.09 -3.93 -29.19
C CYS A 57 25.52 -4.07 -30.66
N PRO A 58 26.83 -4.23 -30.98
CA PRO A 58 27.33 -4.36 -32.35
C PRO A 58 26.71 -5.53 -33.11
N LEU A 59 26.37 -6.61 -32.40
CA LEU A 59 25.81 -7.82 -32.99
C LEU A 59 24.29 -7.72 -33.20
N ARG A 60 23.63 -6.68 -32.66
CA ARG A 60 22.16 -6.54 -32.55
C ARG A 60 21.44 -7.76 -31.94
N ARG A 61 22.20 -8.61 -31.26
CA ARG A 61 21.78 -9.82 -30.54
C ARG A 61 22.73 -10.01 -29.36
N CYS A 62 22.20 -10.42 -28.21
CA CYS A 62 23.02 -10.62 -27.02
C CYS A 62 23.51 -12.07 -26.92
N VAL A 63 24.82 -12.29 -27.08
CA VAL A 63 25.46 -13.60 -26.89
C VAL A 63 25.59 -13.99 -25.42
N VAL A 64 25.64 -13.00 -24.51
CA VAL A 64 25.62 -13.22 -23.06
C VAL A 64 24.31 -13.90 -22.64
N LEU A 65 23.17 -13.38 -23.09
CA LEU A 65 21.84 -13.99 -22.84
C LEU A 65 21.65 -15.35 -23.53
N ARG A 66 22.58 -15.75 -24.41
CA ARG A 66 22.61 -17.07 -25.08
C ARG A 66 23.63 -18.01 -24.45
N ASN A 67 24.16 -17.68 -23.27
CA ASN A 67 25.20 -18.44 -22.57
C ASN A 67 26.54 -18.55 -23.32
N GLU A 68 26.88 -17.57 -24.15
CA GLU A 68 28.17 -17.48 -24.87
C GLU A 68 28.91 -16.15 -24.59
N PRO A 69 29.19 -15.79 -23.32
CA PRO A 69 29.76 -14.49 -22.97
C PRO A 69 31.16 -14.25 -23.58
N SER A 70 31.94 -15.30 -23.82
CA SER A 70 33.28 -15.23 -24.44
C SER A 70 33.27 -14.70 -25.88
N LYS A 71 32.11 -14.72 -26.54
CA LYS A 71 31.91 -14.20 -27.90
C LYS A 71 31.43 -12.74 -27.92
N CYS A 72 31.30 -12.09 -26.76
CA CYS A 72 30.86 -10.71 -26.68
C CYS A 72 31.97 -9.76 -27.16
N PRO A 73 31.73 -8.91 -28.18
CA PRO A 73 32.76 -8.01 -28.71
C PRO A 73 32.98 -6.77 -27.85
N ILE A 74 32.18 -6.57 -26.79
CA ILE A 74 32.31 -5.45 -25.85
C ILE A 74 32.91 -5.98 -24.55
N PRO A 75 34.18 -5.66 -24.24
CA PRO A 75 34.75 -5.85 -22.91
C PRO A 75 33.91 -5.07 -21.89
N LEU A 76 33.56 -5.69 -20.76
CA LEU A 76 32.69 -5.10 -19.73
C LEU A 76 31.31 -4.69 -20.28
N CYS A 77 30.70 -5.57 -21.08
CA CYS A 77 29.32 -5.37 -21.51
C CYS A 77 28.40 -5.26 -20.31
N TRP A 78 27.60 -4.20 -20.23
CA TRP A 78 26.62 -3.98 -19.17
C TRP A 78 25.73 -5.21 -18.89
N ILE A 79 25.30 -5.95 -19.93
CA ILE A 79 24.51 -7.19 -19.73
C ILE A 79 25.33 -8.31 -19.07
N ALA A 80 26.64 -8.37 -19.32
CA ALA A 80 27.55 -9.32 -18.68
C ALA A 80 27.84 -8.98 -17.22
N GLU A 81 27.67 -7.73 -16.81
CA GLU A 81 27.77 -7.32 -15.40
C GLU A 81 26.60 -7.81 -14.54
N GLY A 82 25.56 -8.38 -15.17
CA GLY A 82 24.41 -8.99 -14.49
C GLY A 82 23.45 -7.98 -13.88
N PRO A 83 22.95 -7.00 -14.66
CA PRO A 83 22.09 -5.96 -14.14
C PRO A 83 20.76 -6.55 -13.68
N THR A 84 20.23 -5.96 -12.63
CA THR A 84 18.99 -6.41 -11.99
C THR A 84 17.87 -5.40 -12.21
N TRP A 85 16.62 -5.88 -12.25
CA TRP A 85 15.46 -5.02 -12.42
C TRP A 85 15.31 -3.92 -11.33
N PRO A 86 15.73 -4.11 -10.06
CA PRO A 86 15.65 -3.06 -9.03
C PRO A 86 16.48 -1.81 -9.37
N GLU A 87 17.57 -1.95 -10.13
CA GLU A 87 18.41 -0.81 -10.56
C GLU A 87 17.64 0.21 -11.43
N PHE A 88 16.48 -0.19 -11.95
CA PHE A 88 15.61 0.64 -12.78
C PHE A 88 14.43 1.24 -12.03
N LEU A 89 14.28 0.90 -10.74
CA LEU A 89 13.34 1.57 -9.87
C LEU A 89 13.85 2.98 -9.55
N LEU A 90 12.90 3.90 -9.33
CA LEU A 90 13.25 5.11 -8.62
C LEU A 90 13.73 4.77 -7.22
N LEU A 91 14.59 5.62 -6.67
CA LEU A 91 15.08 5.48 -5.30
C LEU A 91 13.92 5.36 -4.30
N GLU A 92 12.85 6.13 -4.48
CA GLU A 92 11.66 6.11 -3.63
C GLU A 92 10.92 4.77 -3.70
N ILE A 93 10.71 4.23 -4.92
CA ILE A 93 10.02 2.96 -5.12
C ILE A 93 10.88 1.80 -4.62
N ASN A 94 12.19 1.85 -4.89
CA ASN A 94 13.14 0.86 -4.39
C ASN A 94 13.15 0.84 -2.86
N THR A 95 13.11 2.01 -2.22
CA THR A 95 13.08 2.10 -0.76
C THR A 95 11.79 1.50 -0.19
N VAL A 96 10.63 1.73 -0.81
CA VAL A 96 9.38 1.05 -0.42
C VAL A 96 9.53 -0.46 -0.54
N TYR A 97 10.02 -0.94 -1.70
CA TYR A 97 10.17 -2.35 -1.96
C TYR A 97 11.11 -3.02 -0.95
N CYS A 98 12.30 -2.46 -0.73
CA CYS A 98 13.25 -2.96 0.28
C CYS A 98 12.63 -2.98 1.67
N MET A 99 11.96 -1.91 2.11
CA MET A 99 11.31 -1.87 3.43
C MET A 99 10.28 -3.00 3.61
N LEU A 100 9.45 -3.26 2.59
CA LEU A 100 8.42 -4.29 2.65
C LEU A 100 9.03 -5.70 2.54
N MET A 101 10.01 -5.90 1.67
CA MET A 101 10.71 -7.18 1.54
C MET A 101 11.52 -7.51 2.79
N ASP A 102 12.21 -6.54 3.39
CA ASP A 102 12.90 -6.71 4.67
C ASP A 102 11.91 -7.05 5.78
N THR A 103 10.70 -6.49 5.75
CA THR A 103 9.63 -6.85 6.70
C THR A 103 9.22 -8.30 6.53
N TYR A 104 9.03 -8.74 5.29
CA TYR A 104 8.66 -10.11 4.98
C TYR A 104 9.78 -11.08 5.35
N ILE A 105 11.02 -10.85 4.92
CA ILE A 105 12.17 -11.71 5.24
C ILE A 105 12.39 -11.79 6.75
N GLU A 106 12.30 -10.67 7.47
CA GLU A 106 12.42 -10.64 8.93
C GLU A 106 11.26 -11.37 9.63
N SER A 107 10.12 -11.58 8.98
CA SER A 107 9.02 -12.36 9.55
C SER A 107 9.18 -13.88 9.39
N LEU A 108 10.01 -14.31 8.43
CA LEU A 108 10.22 -15.72 8.11
C LEU A 108 11.21 -16.38 9.06
N ASN A 109 10.99 -17.67 9.25
CA ASN A 109 11.94 -18.63 9.80
C ASN A 109 12.37 -19.55 8.66
N VAL A 110 13.52 -19.24 8.04
CA VAL A 110 14.08 -20.03 6.95
C VAL A 110 15.05 -21.02 7.57
N SER A 111 14.76 -22.33 7.44
CA SER A 111 15.66 -23.37 7.91
C SER A 111 16.93 -23.43 7.06
N GLU A 112 18.02 -23.92 7.66
CA GLU A 112 19.25 -24.25 6.91
C GLU A 112 19.06 -25.50 6.05
N ASP A 113 18.10 -26.37 6.41
CA ASP A 113 17.72 -27.53 5.62
C ASP A 113 16.74 -27.10 4.50
N PRO A 114 17.11 -27.25 3.21
CA PRO A 114 16.24 -26.89 2.09
C PRO A 114 14.96 -27.75 1.99
N ASP A 115 14.91 -28.89 2.68
CA ASP A 115 13.74 -29.78 2.69
C ASP A 115 12.71 -29.41 3.79
N GLU A 116 13.04 -28.49 4.70
CA GLU A 116 12.11 -27.99 5.72
C GLU A 116 11.24 -26.83 5.20
N GLU A 117 9.94 -26.86 5.53
CA GLU A 117 9.02 -25.79 5.16
C GLU A 117 9.40 -24.45 5.82
N ILE A 118 9.36 -23.39 5.01
CA ILE A 118 9.49 -22.02 5.51
C ILE A 118 8.27 -21.69 6.38
N THR A 119 8.52 -21.33 7.63
CA THR A 119 7.49 -20.93 8.60
C THR A 119 7.61 -19.44 8.95
N PHE A 120 6.62 -18.89 9.66
CA PHE A 120 6.74 -17.56 10.24
C PHE A 120 7.28 -17.65 11.67
N ARG A 121 8.39 -16.97 11.96
CA ARG A 121 8.83 -16.76 13.36
C ARG A 121 8.00 -15.69 14.06
N GLU A 122 7.48 -14.74 13.31
CA GLU A 122 6.70 -13.62 13.82
C GLU A 122 5.66 -13.17 12.79
N ASN A 123 4.50 -12.70 13.25
CA ASN A 123 3.52 -12.09 12.37
C ASN A 123 4.13 -10.85 11.67
N PRO A 124 4.13 -10.78 10.33
CA PRO A 124 4.62 -9.64 9.56
C PRO A 124 4.08 -8.27 10.01
N LEU A 125 2.84 -8.19 10.52
CA LEU A 125 2.27 -6.96 11.08
C LEU A 125 3.04 -6.43 12.29
N ASN A 126 3.53 -7.32 13.14
CA ASN A 126 4.31 -6.95 14.32
C ASN A 126 5.69 -6.42 13.92
N VAL A 127 6.32 -7.08 12.94
CA VAL A 127 7.57 -6.62 12.32
C VAL A 127 7.39 -5.23 11.74
N MET A 128 6.33 -5.02 10.94
CA MET A 128 6.04 -3.70 10.35
C MET A 128 5.82 -2.62 11.41
N ASN A 129 5.06 -2.92 12.46
CA ASN A 129 4.85 -2.00 13.59
C ASN A 129 6.17 -1.62 14.29
N ARG A 130 7.12 -2.56 14.42
CA ARG A 130 8.47 -2.22 14.93
C ARG A 130 9.21 -1.30 13.96
N LYS A 131 9.18 -1.61 12.65
CA LYS A 131 9.85 -0.78 11.64
C LYS A 131 9.31 0.64 11.60
N LEU A 132 7.99 0.84 11.70
CA LEU A 132 7.36 2.16 11.82
C LEU A 132 7.88 3.00 13.00
N LYS A 133 8.37 2.35 14.08
CA LYS A 133 8.97 3.02 15.24
C LYS A 133 10.43 3.43 15.03
N THR A 134 11.07 2.97 13.95
CA THR A 134 12.45 3.33 13.64
C THR A 134 12.53 4.72 13.01
N LYS A 135 13.58 5.47 13.33
CA LYS A 135 13.85 6.78 12.71
C LYS A 135 14.02 6.68 11.20
N GLY A 136 14.64 5.61 10.70
CA GLY A 136 14.85 5.39 9.27
C GLY A 136 13.53 5.32 8.51
N THR A 137 12.60 4.46 8.94
CA THR A 137 11.28 4.33 8.31
C THR A 137 10.45 5.61 8.46
N GLN A 138 10.49 6.28 9.60
CA GLN A 138 9.77 7.55 9.80
C GLN A 138 10.27 8.64 8.86
N ASN A 139 11.60 8.83 8.79
CA ASN A 139 12.21 9.80 7.90
C ASN A 139 11.87 9.49 6.44
N PHE A 140 11.92 8.22 6.05
CA PHE A 140 11.51 7.78 4.72
C PHE A 140 10.07 8.20 4.39
N ILE A 141 9.10 7.88 5.25
CA ILE A 141 7.69 8.24 5.04
C ILE A 141 7.55 9.77 4.93
N ILE A 142 8.19 10.50 5.84
CA ILE A 142 8.15 11.97 5.85
C ILE A 142 8.75 12.56 4.58
N GLU A 143 9.93 12.11 4.17
CA GLU A 143 10.60 12.58 2.96
C GLU A 143 9.78 12.29 1.70
N ALA A 144 9.10 11.14 1.64
CA ALA A 144 8.22 10.80 0.54
C ALA A 144 7.05 11.79 0.41
N PHE A 145 6.52 12.27 1.54
CA PHE A 145 5.53 13.35 1.55
C PHE A 145 6.16 14.69 1.12
N GLU A 146 7.31 15.06 1.67
CA GLU A 146 7.96 16.34 1.40
C GLU A 146 8.36 16.52 -0.08
N LYS A 147 8.85 15.44 -0.71
CA LYS A 147 9.28 15.43 -2.12
C LYS A 147 8.10 15.33 -3.10
N SER A 148 6.95 14.82 -2.68
CA SER A 148 5.78 14.64 -3.55
C SER A 148 5.02 15.95 -3.75
N GLN A 149 4.79 16.34 -5.00
CA GLN A 149 3.97 17.52 -5.31
C GLN A 149 2.54 17.39 -4.78
N ILE A 150 1.99 16.17 -4.79
CA ILE A 150 0.60 15.88 -4.38
C ILE A 150 0.50 15.79 -2.85
N LEU A 151 1.45 15.12 -2.21
CA LEU A 151 1.35 14.76 -0.80
C LEU A 151 1.96 15.80 0.15
N ARG A 152 2.85 16.67 -0.34
CA ARG A 152 3.57 17.68 0.47
C ARG A 152 2.69 18.49 1.42
N PRO A 153 1.48 18.95 1.05
CA PRO A 153 0.62 19.70 1.97
C PRO A 153 0.25 18.95 3.26
N ARG A 154 0.33 17.61 3.26
CA ARG A 154 -0.05 16.74 4.38
C ARG A 154 1.11 16.38 5.31
N THR A 155 2.33 16.85 5.02
CA THR A 155 3.56 16.46 5.72
C THR A 155 3.46 16.64 7.24
N SER A 156 3.01 17.81 7.72
CA SER A 156 2.89 18.09 9.16
C SER A 156 1.92 17.13 9.84
N ILE A 157 0.78 16.87 9.18
CA ILE A 157 -0.24 15.95 9.70
C ILE A 157 0.31 14.52 9.80
N ILE A 158 1.03 14.04 8.79
CA ILE A 158 1.63 12.70 8.84
C ILE A 158 2.70 12.59 9.93
N LYS A 159 3.51 13.63 10.16
CA LYS A 159 4.47 13.68 11.27
C LYS A 159 3.75 13.49 12.62
N ASP A 160 2.64 14.20 12.83
CA ASP A 160 1.86 14.10 14.05
C ASP A 160 1.25 12.71 14.21
N ILE A 161 0.65 12.15 13.15
CA ILE A 161 0.08 10.80 13.17
C ILE A 161 1.12 9.73 13.51
N LEU A 162 2.32 9.79 12.90
CA LEU A 162 3.42 8.87 13.21
C LEU A 162 3.82 8.96 14.68
N TRP A 163 3.93 10.18 15.21
CA TRP A 163 4.22 10.40 16.62
C TRP A 163 3.14 9.78 17.52
N ILE A 164 1.85 10.03 17.23
CA ILE A 164 0.71 9.49 17.98
C ILE A 164 0.71 7.94 17.96
N HIS A 165 0.91 7.34 16.79
CA HIS A 165 1.01 5.88 16.63
C HIS A 165 2.13 5.30 17.49
N ASN A 166 3.31 5.91 17.46
CA ASN A 166 4.47 5.48 18.22
C ASN A 166 4.30 5.64 19.75
N LYS A 167 3.41 6.53 20.18
CA LYS A 167 2.99 6.68 21.59
C LYS A 167 1.91 5.68 22.01
N GLY A 168 1.50 4.77 21.11
CA GLY A 168 0.45 3.77 21.38
C GLY A 168 -0.93 4.38 21.53
N LYS A 169 -1.17 5.57 20.98
CA LYS A 169 -2.45 6.29 21.08
C LYS A 169 -3.31 6.01 19.85
N TYR A 170 -3.72 4.75 19.66
CA TYR A 170 -4.36 4.29 18.43
C TYR A 170 -5.73 4.89 18.17
N THR A 171 -6.49 5.23 19.23
CA THR A 171 -7.73 6.02 19.14
C THR A 171 -7.52 7.36 18.44
N LEU A 172 -6.32 7.93 18.53
CA LEU A 172 -5.96 9.22 17.95
C LEU A 172 -5.17 9.09 16.64
N SER A 173 -4.54 7.95 16.33
CA SER A 173 -3.82 7.78 15.06
C SER A 173 -4.72 7.21 13.95
N VAL A 174 -5.65 6.32 14.27
CA VAL A 174 -6.50 5.64 13.27
C VAL A 174 -7.44 6.61 12.56
N LEU A 175 -8.15 7.46 13.30
CA LEU A 175 -9.09 8.43 12.74
C LEU A 175 -8.42 9.36 11.70
N PRO A 176 -7.33 10.08 12.04
CA PRO A 176 -6.68 10.94 11.06
C PRO A 176 -6.02 10.13 9.93
N LEU A 177 -5.55 8.90 10.15
CA LEU A 177 -5.06 8.05 9.06
C LEU A 177 -6.14 7.79 8.01
N ILE A 178 -7.35 7.40 8.42
CA ILE A 178 -8.48 7.18 7.50
C ILE A 178 -8.75 8.45 6.69
N ILE A 179 -8.84 9.60 7.38
CA ILE A 179 -9.10 10.89 6.74
C ILE A 179 -7.98 11.27 5.75
N GLN A 180 -6.71 11.05 6.11
CA GLN A 180 -5.60 11.35 5.22
C GLN A 180 -5.57 10.42 4.00
N ILE A 181 -5.86 9.12 4.18
CA ILE A 181 -5.97 8.16 3.06
C ILE A 181 -7.05 8.60 2.07
N GLU A 182 -8.24 8.95 2.57
CA GLU A 182 -9.33 9.44 1.72
C GLU A 182 -8.99 10.74 1.02
N GLY A 183 -8.37 11.69 1.74
CA GLY A 183 -7.90 12.93 1.15
C GLY A 183 -6.87 12.69 0.04
N ILE A 184 -5.93 11.78 0.24
CA ILE A 184 -4.93 11.42 -0.77
C ILE A 184 -5.60 10.79 -1.98
N LEU A 185 -6.55 9.89 -1.79
CA LEU A 185 -7.32 9.29 -2.89
C LEU A 185 -8.00 10.38 -3.75
N HIS A 186 -8.60 11.39 -3.10
CA HIS A 186 -9.17 12.55 -3.80
C HIS A 186 -8.11 13.39 -4.53
N ASP A 187 -6.96 13.65 -3.90
CA ASP A 187 -5.87 14.40 -4.52
C ASP A 187 -5.32 13.69 -5.77
N LEU A 188 -5.18 12.36 -5.71
CA LEU A 188 -4.77 11.53 -6.85
C LEU A 188 -5.81 11.59 -7.97
N ALA A 189 -7.10 11.42 -7.66
CA ALA A 189 -8.17 11.49 -8.64
C ALA A 189 -8.20 12.85 -9.37
N TYR A 190 -8.01 13.93 -8.61
CA TYR A 190 -7.91 15.28 -9.17
C TYR A 190 -6.65 15.46 -10.04
N HIS A 191 -5.48 15.09 -9.52
CA HIS A 191 -4.21 15.26 -10.20
C HIS A 191 -4.14 14.47 -11.51
N PHE A 192 -4.63 13.23 -11.51
CA PHE A 192 -4.69 12.37 -12.69
C PHE A 192 -5.92 12.60 -13.58
N LYS A 193 -6.75 13.61 -13.25
CA LYS A 193 -7.93 14.00 -14.03
C LYS A 193 -8.88 12.83 -14.29
N TRP A 194 -9.08 11.97 -13.29
CA TRP A 194 -9.97 10.83 -13.42
C TRP A 194 -11.41 11.29 -13.66
N LYS A 195 -12.05 10.66 -14.64
CA LYS A 195 -13.46 10.89 -14.96
C LYS A 195 -14.30 9.82 -14.28
N PHE A 196 -15.38 10.26 -13.68
CA PHE A 196 -16.37 9.42 -13.01
C PHE A 196 -17.74 9.68 -13.61
N GLU A 197 -18.54 8.64 -13.73
CA GLU A 197 -19.94 8.78 -14.10
C GLU A 197 -20.73 9.38 -12.92
N LYS A 198 -21.84 10.03 -13.22
CA LYS A 198 -22.68 10.67 -12.19
C LYS A 198 -23.18 9.63 -11.18
N GLU A 199 -23.43 8.42 -11.65
CA GLU A 199 -23.94 7.30 -10.87
C GLU A 199 -22.91 6.80 -9.85
N GLU A 200 -21.61 6.96 -10.13
CA GLU A 200 -20.50 6.58 -9.25
C GLU A 200 -20.32 7.57 -8.09
N MET A 201 -20.68 8.85 -8.29
CA MET A 201 -20.35 9.94 -7.37
C MET A 201 -21.51 10.34 -6.43
N TYR A 202 -22.75 9.94 -6.72
CA TYR A 202 -23.96 10.47 -6.07
C TYR A 202 -24.60 9.53 -5.02
N ARG A 203 -23.95 8.43 -4.63
CA ARG A 203 -24.47 7.49 -3.60
C ARG A 203 -23.89 7.70 -2.18
N GLY A 204 -23.26 8.86 -1.91
CA GLY A 204 -22.66 9.23 -0.60
C GLY A 204 -21.13 9.33 -0.63
N GLU A 205 -20.50 9.83 0.45
CA GLU A 205 -19.02 10.02 0.51
C GLU A 205 -18.25 8.70 0.40
N ALA A 206 -18.71 7.65 1.09
CA ALA A 206 -18.12 6.32 0.98
C ALA A 206 -18.19 5.77 -0.46
N ALA A 207 -19.24 6.12 -1.22
CA ALA A 207 -19.35 5.73 -2.63
C ALA A 207 -18.35 6.46 -3.52
N LYS A 208 -18.03 7.73 -3.22
CA LYS A 208 -17.00 8.50 -3.95
C LYS A 208 -15.60 7.93 -3.71
N VAL A 209 -15.23 7.70 -2.45
CA VAL A 209 -13.93 7.10 -2.10
C VAL A 209 -13.81 5.71 -2.73
N TRP A 210 -14.88 4.92 -2.68
CA TRP A 210 -14.93 3.61 -3.31
C TRP A 210 -14.74 3.68 -4.82
N ALA A 211 -15.41 4.60 -5.52
CA ALA A 211 -15.21 4.80 -6.96
C ALA A 211 -13.75 5.11 -7.30
N ILE A 212 -13.08 5.92 -6.47
CA ILE A 212 -11.66 6.24 -6.62
C ILE A 212 -10.78 5.00 -6.40
N ILE A 213 -11.08 4.19 -5.38
CA ILE A 213 -10.36 2.93 -5.11
C ILE A 213 -10.42 2.00 -6.33
N ARG A 214 -11.60 1.82 -6.93
CA ARG A 214 -11.75 1.00 -8.15
C ARG A 214 -10.91 1.51 -9.31
N LYS A 215 -10.81 2.84 -9.46
CA LYS A 215 -9.97 3.48 -10.49
C LYS A 215 -8.47 3.27 -10.29
N LEU A 216 -8.01 2.77 -9.15
CA LEU A 216 -6.60 2.37 -8.98
C LEU A 216 -6.24 1.15 -9.84
N GLY A 217 -7.23 0.35 -10.26
CA GLY A 217 -7.02 -0.83 -11.11
C GLY A 217 -6.21 -1.94 -10.45
N ASP A 218 -6.29 -2.06 -9.13
CA ASP A 218 -5.59 -3.09 -8.34
C ASP A 218 -6.62 -3.97 -7.65
N GLU A 219 -7.01 -5.06 -8.31
CA GLU A 219 -8.10 -5.92 -7.87
C GLU A 219 -7.88 -6.51 -6.45
N PRO A 220 -6.69 -7.02 -6.08
CA PRO A 220 -6.43 -7.44 -4.70
C PRO A 220 -6.67 -6.31 -3.68
N PHE A 221 -6.22 -5.09 -4.00
CA PHE A 221 -6.39 -3.94 -3.14
C PHE A 221 -7.86 -3.49 -3.05
N GLU A 222 -8.56 -3.45 -4.18
CA GLU A 222 -10.00 -3.17 -4.24
C GLU A 222 -10.76 -4.17 -3.39
N ASN A 223 -10.61 -5.48 -3.63
CA ASN A 223 -11.35 -6.53 -2.94
C ASN A 223 -11.18 -6.47 -1.42
N ALA A 224 -9.96 -6.21 -0.93
CA ALA A 224 -9.70 -6.06 0.49
C ALA A 224 -10.33 -4.79 1.08
N LEU A 225 -10.29 -3.67 0.36
CA LEU A 225 -10.89 -2.42 0.83
C LEU A 225 -12.42 -2.44 0.76
N ARG A 226 -13.01 -3.30 -0.07
CA ARG A 226 -14.47 -3.42 -0.21
C ARG A 226 -15.14 -3.65 1.15
N GLY A 227 -14.64 -4.60 1.93
CA GLY A 227 -15.18 -4.93 3.25
C GLY A 227 -14.99 -3.83 4.30
N PHE A 228 -14.04 -2.91 4.09
CA PHE A 228 -13.77 -1.80 5.00
C PHE A 228 -14.58 -0.55 4.66
N TYR A 229 -14.79 -0.26 3.37
CA TYR A 229 -15.45 0.95 2.89
C TYR A 229 -16.93 0.76 2.54
N THR A 230 -17.36 -0.45 2.17
CA THR A 230 -18.74 -0.73 1.74
C THR A 230 -19.53 -1.54 2.78
N ARG A 231 -20.87 -1.55 2.67
CA ARG A 231 -21.74 -2.40 3.49
C ARG A 231 -21.86 -3.79 2.86
N GLU A 232 -21.76 -4.84 3.66
CA GLU A 232 -22.01 -6.22 3.20
C GLU A 232 -23.52 -6.50 3.17
N ALA A 233 -24.12 -6.49 1.96
CA ALA A 233 -25.50 -6.89 1.64
C ALA A 233 -26.67 -6.15 2.36
N ALA A 234 -27.88 -6.31 1.81
CA ALA A 234 -29.06 -5.46 2.03
C ALA A 234 -29.70 -5.49 3.44
N SER A 235 -29.13 -6.23 4.40
CA SER A 235 -29.69 -6.37 5.75
C SER A 235 -28.70 -6.10 6.89
N ALA A 236 -27.48 -5.63 6.65
CA ALA A 236 -26.47 -5.51 7.70
C ALA A 236 -25.70 -4.16 7.66
N GLU A 237 -25.56 -3.62 8.86
CA GLU A 237 -24.45 -2.80 9.44
C GLU A 237 -23.75 -1.74 8.56
N ASP A 238 -23.52 -0.55 9.15
CA ASP A 238 -22.64 0.47 8.53
C ASP A 238 -21.23 -0.09 8.30
N SER A 239 -20.50 0.42 7.30
CA SER A 239 -19.13 -0.07 7.03
C SER A 239 -18.19 0.17 8.23
N PRO A 240 -17.15 -0.66 8.42
CA PRO A 240 -16.19 -0.49 9.50
C PRO A 240 -15.57 0.91 9.56
N ARG A 241 -15.23 1.48 8.39
CA ARG A 241 -14.81 2.88 8.26
C ARG A 241 -15.82 3.84 8.88
N ASN A 242 -17.11 3.71 8.56
CA ASN A 242 -18.15 4.61 9.06
C ASN A 242 -18.35 4.46 10.57
N LEU A 243 -18.34 3.23 11.06
CA LEU A 243 -18.50 2.96 12.49
C LEU A 243 -17.34 3.56 13.31
N ILE A 244 -16.12 3.49 12.79
CA ILE A 244 -14.93 4.13 13.39
C ILE A 244 -15.07 5.66 13.38
N LEU A 245 -15.34 6.27 12.23
CA LEU A 245 -15.40 7.74 12.09
C LEU A 245 -16.54 8.38 12.89
N HIS A 246 -17.63 7.65 13.13
CA HIS A 246 -18.74 8.10 13.96
C HIS A 246 -18.62 7.67 15.44
N GLY A 247 -17.48 7.10 15.85
CA GLY A 247 -17.23 6.70 17.24
C GLY A 247 -18.14 5.57 17.73
N ARG A 248 -18.74 4.80 16.82
CA ARG A 248 -19.63 3.66 17.12
C ARG A 248 -18.88 2.34 17.31
N SER A 249 -17.61 2.29 16.91
CA SER A 249 -16.66 1.22 17.22
C SER A 249 -15.39 1.87 17.76
N LEU A 250 -14.87 1.37 18.89
CA LEU A 250 -13.66 1.88 19.55
C LEU A 250 -12.61 0.79 19.83
N ASP A 251 -12.91 -0.46 19.46
CA ASP A 251 -12.12 -1.65 19.78
C ASP A 251 -10.71 -1.62 19.16
N TYR A 252 -10.50 -0.75 18.16
CA TYR A 252 -9.18 -0.49 17.57
C TYR A 252 -8.23 0.30 18.50
N GLY A 253 -8.74 0.89 19.57
CA GLY A 253 -7.96 1.75 20.47
C GLY A 253 -6.88 1.02 21.25
N GLU A 254 -7.06 -0.29 21.48
CA GLU A 254 -6.20 -1.10 22.35
C GLU A 254 -5.07 -1.80 21.59
N ASN A 255 -5.12 -1.84 20.25
CA ASN A 255 -4.20 -2.63 19.44
C ASN A 255 -3.67 -1.85 18.23
N GLN A 256 -2.35 -1.94 17.99
CA GLN A 256 -1.66 -1.33 16.86
C GLN A 256 -2.16 -1.78 15.48
N LYS A 257 -2.74 -2.98 15.37
CA LYS A 257 -3.00 -3.69 14.12
C LYS A 257 -3.61 -2.82 13.02
N LEU A 258 -4.76 -2.17 13.30
CA LEU A 258 -5.42 -1.32 12.30
C LEU A 258 -4.55 -0.11 11.93
N SER A 259 -3.93 0.55 12.91
CA SER A 259 -3.07 1.70 12.63
C SER A 259 -1.87 1.33 11.77
N THR A 260 -1.25 0.18 12.00
CA THR A 260 -0.14 -0.35 11.18
C THR A 260 -0.58 -0.63 9.75
N VAL A 261 -1.74 -1.27 9.57
CA VAL A 261 -2.30 -1.53 8.24
C VAL A 261 -2.62 -0.24 7.50
N LEU A 262 -3.20 0.77 8.18
CA LEU A 262 -3.47 2.05 7.55
C LEU A 262 -2.19 2.76 7.11
N PHE A 263 -1.07 2.61 7.84
CA PHE A 263 0.23 3.07 7.35
C PHE A 263 0.71 2.29 6.13
N LEU A 264 0.48 0.99 6.05
CA LEU A 264 0.81 0.20 4.86
C LEU A 264 -0.03 0.63 3.65
N ILE A 265 -1.32 0.92 3.84
CA ILE A 265 -2.19 1.51 2.81
C ILE A 265 -1.64 2.89 2.38
N LEU A 266 -1.18 3.70 3.32
CA LEU A 266 -0.53 4.98 3.01
C LEU A 266 0.73 4.78 2.15
N ILE A 267 1.60 3.85 2.52
CA ILE A 267 2.81 3.49 1.78
C ILE A 267 2.46 2.97 0.37
N TYR A 268 1.42 2.14 0.27
CA TYR A 268 0.87 1.69 -1.02
C TYR A 268 0.50 2.90 -1.90
N LEU A 269 -0.24 3.87 -1.37
CA LEU A 269 -0.69 5.04 -2.14
C LEU A 269 0.48 5.95 -2.54
N ILE A 270 1.52 6.08 -1.70
CA ILE A 270 2.77 6.77 -2.05
C ILE A 270 3.43 6.07 -3.25
N ALA A 271 3.66 4.76 -3.16
CA ALA A 271 4.31 3.99 -4.21
C ALA A 271 3.49 4.03 -5.51
N PHE A 272 2.18 3.85 -5.41
CA PHE A 272 1.25 3.94 -6.53
C PHE A 272 1.33 5.31 -7.22
N SER A 273 1.28 6.41 -6.44
CA SER A 273 1.37 7.77 -6.97
C SER A 273 2.66 7.98 -7.75
N GLN A 274 3.80 7.54 -7.19
CA GLN A 274 5.11 7.65 -7.85
C GLN A 274 5.15 6.84 -9.15
N MET A 275 4.73 5.57 -9.13
CA MET A 275 4.68 4.75 -10.33
C MET A 275 3.78 5.35 -11.41
N LYS A 276 2.63 5.92 -11.02
CA LYS A 276 1.67 6.53 -11.96
C LYS A 276 2.21 7.81 -12.60
N ILE A 277 2.85 8.70 -11.82
CA ILE A 277 3.49 9.93 -12.34
C ILE A 277 4.55 9.61 -13.40
N GLN A 278 5.26 8.49 -13.24
CA GLN A 278 6.28 8.06 -14.19
C GLN A 278 5.75 7.41 -15.46
N GLY A 279 4.42 7.28 -15.61
CA GLY A 279 3.81 6.52 -16.70
C GLY A 279 4.05 5.01 -16.62
N ARG A 280 4.54 4.50 -15.48
CA ARG A 280 4.75 3.05 -15.24
C ARG A 280 3.48 2.32 -14.87
N VAL A 281 2.37 3.03 -14.73
CA VAL A 281 1.05 2.44 -14.55
C VAL A 281 0.12 3.08 -15.57
N THR A 282 -0.38 2.30 -16.51
CA THR A 282 -1.54 2.69 -17.34
C THR A 282 -2.81 2.20 -16.64
N ILE A 283 -3.75 3.10 -16.42
CA ILE A 283 -5.12 2.76 -16.01
C ILE A 283 -5.91 3.10 -17.25
N GLU A 284 -6.57 2.10 -17.83
CA GLU A 284 -7.50 2.28 -18.94
C GLU A 284 -8.80 2.95 -18.46
#